data_AF-A0A966WN87-F1
#
_entry.id   AF-A0A966WN87-F1
#
_cell.length_a   1.000
_cell.length_b   1.000
_cell.length_c   1.000
_cell.angle_alpha   90.00
_cell.angle_beta   90.00
_cell.angle_gamma   90.00
#
_symmetry.space_group_name_H-M   'P 1'
#
loop_
_entity.id
_entity.type
_entity.pdbx_description
1 polymer ?
#
loop_
_entity_poly.entity_id
_entity_poly.type
_entity_poly.pdbx_seq_one_letter_code
_entity_poly.pdbx_strand_id
1 'polypeptide(L)'
;PAFNLELCHKFQLRPLDFDATEDSIYHPYDLEGRRHMEYIFERGEYAEPPIDDIRRTYEREYPHWKMTEGEIVGDFDSDVAIETGIDG
;
A
#
# COMPACT_ATOMS: atom_id res chain seq x y z
N PRO A 1 6.30 13.67 10.23
CA PRO A 1 6.17 12.26 9.83
C PRO A 1 5.81 12.19 8.34
N ALA A 2 6.36 11.23 7.60
CA ALA A 2 6.06 11.06 6.17
C ALA A 2 4.64 10.50 5.93
N PHE A 3 4.04 9.88 6.95
CA PHE A 3 2.73 9.22 6.89
C PHE A 3 1.75 9.76 7.94
N ASN A 4 0.45 9.55 7.71
CA ASN A 4 -0.61 9.92 8.63
C ASN A 4 -0.57 9.03 9.89
N LEU A 5 -0.45 9.66 11.07
CA LEU A 5 -0.32 8.98 12.35
C LEU A 5 -1.52 8.10 12.68
N GLU A 6 -2.76 8.58 12.45
CA GLU A 6 -3.98 7.82 12.73
C GLU A 6 -4.03 6.53 11.91
N LEU A 7 -3.61 6.59 10.64
CA LEU A 7 -3.53 5.40 9.78
C LEU A 7 -2.41 4.45 10.22
N CYS A 8 -1.24 4.96 10.57
CA CYS A 8 -0.17 4.13 11.13
C CYS A 8 -0.64 3.37 12.38
N HIS A 9 -1.41 4.02 13.26
CA HIS A 9 -1.96 3.35 14.44
C HIS A 9 -3.02 2.29 14.08
N LYS A 10 -3.94 2.59 13.15
CA LYS A 10 -4.97 1.64 12.71
C LYS A 10 -4.37 0.37 12.10
N PHE A 11 -3.34 0.51 11.28
CA PHE A 11 -2.67 -0.62 10.61
C PHE A 11 -1.51 -1.23 11.40
N GLN A 12 -1.28 -0.81 12.65
CA GLN A 12 -0.17 -1.29 13.48
C GLN A 12 1.21 -1.13 12.79
N LEU A 13 1.40 0.01 12.13
CA LEU A 13 2.65 0.40 11.47
C LEU A 13 3.42 1.41 12.32
N ARG A 14 4.75 1.35 12.25
CA ARG A 14 5.60 2.39 12.86
C ARG A 14 5.61 3.65 12.00
N PRO A 15 5.18 4.81 12.51
CA PRO A 15 5.30 6.05 11.77
C PRO A 15 6.74 6.27 11.29
N LEU A 16 6.92 6.58 10.02
CA LEU A 16 8.23 6.92 9.49
C LEU A 16 8.54 8.39 9.75
N ASP A 17 9.69 8.63 10.36
CA ASP A 17 10.24 9.96 10.55
C ASP A 17 10.77 10.48 9.22
N PHE A 18 10.49 11.74 8.93
CA PHE A 18 11.01 12.44 7.78
C PHE A 18 12.17 13.31 8.26
N ASP A 19 13.40 12.87 8.02
CA ASP A 19 14.62 13.60 8.37
C ASP A 19 15.22 14.39 7.19
N ALA A 20 14.59 14.29 6.00
CA ALA A 20 15.03 14.86 4.73
C ALA A 20 16.41 14.38 4.24
N THR A 21 17.04 13.41 4.92
CA THR A 21 18.35 12.86 4.60
C THR A 21 18.28 11.42 4.12
N GLU A 22 17.33 10.65 4.67
CA GLU A 22 17.07 9.27 4.29
C GLU A 22 15.71 9.13 3.59
N ASP A 23 15.60 8.15 2.71
CA ASP A 23 14.39 7.85 1.97
C ASP A 23 13.32 7.27 2.90
N SER A 24 12.37 8.12 3.29
CA SER A 24 11.25 7.77 4.18
C SER A 24 10.04 7.26 3.38
N ILE A 25 10.28 6.31 2.46
CA ILE A 25 9.32 5.94 1.41
C ILE A 25 8.42 4.75 1.83
N TYR A 26 8.90 3.81 2.65
CA TYR A 26 8.16 2.59 2.99
C TYR A 26 8.31 2.14 4.45
N HIS A 27 7.33 1.38 4.92
CA HIS A 27 7.34 0.71 6.23
C HIS A 27 7.96 -0.69 6.09
N PRO A 28 9.28 -0.85 6.24
CA PRO A 28 9.92 -2.17 6.07
C PRO A 28 9.47 -3.17 7.12
N TYR A 29 9.04 -2.70 8.30
CA TYR A 29 8.57 -3.53 9.40
C TYR A 29 7.30 -2.98 10.04
N ASP A 30 6.44 -3.87 10.51
CA ASP A 30 5.31 -3.54 11.38
C ASP A 30 5.75 -3.38 12.85
N LEU A 31 4.80 -3.18 13.76
CA LEU A 31 5.06 -3.04 15.20
C LEU A 31 5.61 -4.31 15.86
N GLU A 32 5.42 -5.49 15.26
CA GLU A 32 5.92 -6.78 15.76
C GLU A 32 7.31 -7.12 15.18
N GLY A 33 7.87 -6.26 14.33
CA GLY A 33 9.16 -6.46 13.67
C GLY A 33 9.09 -7.42 12.48
N ARG A 34 7.90 -7.74 11.98
CA ARG A 34 7.73 -8.56 10.77
C ARG A 34 7.90 -7.68 9.54
N ARG A 35 8.50 -8.23 8.49
CA ARG A 35 8.68 -7.50 7.23
C ARG A 35 7.32 -7.18 6.63
N HIS A 36 7.04 -5.89 6.43
CA HIS A 36 5.73 -5.42 5.97
C HIS A 36 5.76 -4.97 4.50
N MET A 37 6.76 -4.18 4.10
CA MET A 37 6.96 -3.81 2.68
C MET A 37 8.43 -3.96 2.25
N GLU A 38 8.62 -4.48 1.04
CA GLU A 38 9.91 -4.50 0.34
C GLU A 38 9.69 -4.06 -1.10
N TYR A 39 10.62 -3.24 -1.61
CA TYR A 39 10.64 -2.88 -3.01
C TYR A 39 11.30 -3.99 -3.83
N ILE A 40 10.53 -4.69 -4.66
CA ILE A 40 11.03 -5.83 -5.45
C ILE A 40 11.45 -5.40 -6.86
N PHE A 41 10.71 -4.47 -7.48
CA PHE A 41 10.95 -4.08 -8.87
C PHE A 41 10.68 -2.59 -9.11
N GLU A 42 11.65 -1.92 -9.74
CA GLU A 42 11.52 -0.55 -10.24
C GLU A 42 11.00 -0.53 -11.66
N ARG A 43 9.93 0.23 -11.92
CA ARG A 43 9.29 0.33 -13.25
C ARG A 43 9.71 1.56 -14.05
N GLY A 44 10.62 2.37 -13.51
CA GLY A 44 11.19 3.55 -14.16
C GLY A 44 10.39 4.84 -13.98
N GLU A 45 10.98 5.93 -14.46
CA GLU A 45 10.41 7.28 -14.45
C GLU A 45 9.82 7.65 -15.81
N TYR A 46 8.67 8.32 -15.81
CA TYR A 46 7.97 8.72 -17.03
C TYR A 46 7.53 10.18 -16.93
N ALA A 47 7.70 10.94 -18.01
CA ALA A 47 7.23 12.33 -18.07
C ALA A 47 5.69 12.44 -18.01
N GLU A 48 5.00 11.42 -18.51
CA GLU A 48 3.55 11.29 -18.46
C GLU A 48 3.18 9.90 -17.91
N PRO A 49 2.06 9.74 -17.19
CA PRO A 49 1.66 8.44 -16.65
C PRO A 49 1.45 7.38 -17.76
N PRO A 50 2.12 6.21 -17.69
CA PRO A 50 1.98 5.14 -18.70
C PRO A 50 0.71 4.31 -18.45
N ILE A 51 -0.46 4.92 -18.66
CA ILE A 51 -1.77 4.35 -18.30
C ILE A 51 -2.00 2.96 -18.92
N ASP A 52 -1.62 2.76 -20.18
CA ASP A 52 -1.83 1.49 -20.88
C ASP A 52 -1.04 0.34 -20.24
N ASP A 53 0.19 0.61 -19.80
CA ASP A 53 1.05 -0.41 -19.16
C ASP A 53 0.62 -0.69 -17.72
N ILE A 54 0.12 0.33 -17.01
CA ILE A 54 -0.54 0.15 -15.72
C ILE A 54 -1.73 -0.79 -15.90
N ARG A 55 -2.64 -0.48 -16.82
CA ARG A 55 -3.84 -1.30 -17.09
C ARG A 55 -3.49 -2.74 -17.45
N ARG A 56 -2.55 -2.93 -18.38
CA ARG A 56 -2.08 -4.26 -18.80
C ARG A 56 -1.49 -5.06 -17.63
N THR A 57 -0.81 -4.37 -16.71
CA THR A 57 -0.29 -5.00 -15.48
C THR A 57 -1.43 -5.47 -14.60
N TYR A 58 -2.43 -4.61 -14.33
CA TYR A 58 -3.57 -5.00 -13.51
C TYR A 58 -4.34 -6.19 -14.10
N GLU A 59 -4.60 -6.18 -15.41
CA GLU A 59 -5.27 -7.29 -16.11
C GLU A 59 -4.49 -8.62 -15.99
N ARG A 60 -3.15 -8.56 -15.94
CA ARG A 60 -2.29 -9.74 -15.80
C ARG A 60 -2.17 -10.24 -14.37
N GLU A 61 -1.89 -9.36 -13.41
CA GLU A 61 -1.62 -9.73 -12.02
C GLU A 61 -2.90 -9.95 -11.20
N TYR A 62 -3.99 -9.28 -11.58
CA TYR A 62 -5.29 -9.35 -10.90
C TYR A 62 -6.40 -9.73 -11.88
N PRO A 63 -6.36 -10.93 -12.50
CA PRO A 63 -7.29 -11.31 -13.57
C PRO A 63 -8.75 -11.38 -13.13
N HIS A 64 -9.01 -11.48 -11.83
CA HIS A 64 -10.35 -11.49 -11.23
C HIS A 64 -10.84 -10.08 -10.85
N TRP A 65 -9.94 -9.10 -10.82
CA TRP A 65 -10.29 -7.71 -10.55
C TRP A 65 -10.88 -7.10 -11.82
N LYS A 66 -12.22 -6.99 -11.85
CA LYS A 66 -12.89 -6.33 -12.95
C LYS A 66 -12.87 -4.82 -12.73
N MET A 67 -11.98 -4.13 -13.44
CA MET A 67 -11.94 -2.66 -13.57
C MET A 67 -13.13 -2.14 -14.42
N THR A 68 -14.31 -2.72 -14.27
CA THR A 68 -15.55 -2.30 -14.95
C THR A 68 -16.29 -1.31 -14.07
N GLU A 69 -16.96 -0.33 -14.67
CA GLU A 69 -17.83 0.62 -13.97
C GLU A 69 -18.85 -0.12 -13.11
N GLY A 70 -18.72 0.04 -11.80
CA GLY A 70 -19.56 -0.50 -10.75
C GLY A 70 -19.20 0.21 -9.45
N GLU A 71 -20.11 0.22 -8.47
CA GLU A 71 -19.81 0.80 -7.16
C GLU A 71 -18.60 0.09 -6.52
N ILE A 72 -17.67 0.87 -5.99
CA ILE A 72 -16.61 0.36 -5.12
C ILE A 72 -17.31 -0.09 -3.83
N VAL A 73 -17.51 -1.40 -3.69
CA VAL A 73 -18.01 -2.00 -2.46
C VAL A 73 -16.81 -2.46 -1.64
N GLY A 74 -16.46 -1.71 -0.61
CA GLY A 74 -15.40 -2.04 0.35
C GLY A 74 -15.71 -1.42 1.71
N ASP A 75 -15.36 -2.12 2.79
CA ASP A 75 -15.45 -1.63 4.16
C ASP A 75 -14.05 -1.55 4.75
N PHE A 76 -13.58 -0.32 4.96
CA PHE A 76 -12.21 -0.05 5.37
C PHE A 76 -11.86 -0.65 6.73
N ASP A 77 -12.81 -0.67 7.67
CA ASP A 77 -12.56 -1.25 9.00
C ASP A 77 -12.47 -2.79 8.94
N SER A 78 -13.25 -3.44 8.07
CA SER A 78 -13.08 -4.87 7.77
C SER A 78 -11.71 -5.18 7.19
N ASP A 79 -11.20 -4.34 6.27
CA ASP A 79 -9.87 -4.52 5.68
C ASP A 79 -8.77 -4.38 6.75
N VAL A 80 -8.89 -3.42 7.67
CA VAL A 80 -7.96 -3.26 8.81
C VAL A 80 -7.92 -4.51 9.67
N ALA A 81 -9.06 -5.13 9.96
CA ALA A 81 -9.13 -6.36 10.77
C ALA A 81 -8.42 -7.54 10.09
N ILE A 82 -8.62 -7.71 8.76
CA ILE A 82 -7.96 -8.76 7.96
C ILE A 82 -6.44 -8.57 7.99
N GLU A 83 -5.96 -7.35 7.76
CA GLU A 83 -4.52 -7.04 7.65
C GLU A 83 -3.79 -7.13 8.99
N THR A 84 -4.44 -6.76 10.10
CA THR A 84 -3.84 -6.79 11.43
C THR A 84 -4.02 -8.12 12.15
N GLY A 85 -4.88 -9.01 11.65
CA GLY A 85 -5.20 -10.28 12.31
C GLY A 85 -5.95 -10.11 13.64
N ILE A 86 -6.54 -8.93 13.86
CA ILE A 86 -7.40 -8.66 15.02
C ILE A 86 -8.79 -9.23 14.68
N ASP A 87 -9.04 -10.48 15.05
CA ASP A 87 -10.42 -10.96 15.18
C ASP A 87 -11.08 -10.17 16.33
N GLY A 88 -12.25 -9.58 16.06
CA GLY A 88 -13.03 -8.80 17.02
C GLY A 88 -13.48 -9.58 18.25
#